data_AF-R6AFC6-F1
#
_entry.id   AF-R6AFC6-F1
#
_cell.length_a   1.000
_cell.length_b   1.000
_cell.length_c   1.000
_cell.angle_alpha   90.00
_cell.angle_beta   90.00
_cell.angle_gamma   90.00
#
_symmetry.space_group_name_H-M   'P 1'
#
loop_
_entity.id
_entity.type
_entity.pdbx_description
1 polymer ?
#
loop_
_entity_poly.entity_id
_entity_poly.type
_entity_poly.pdbx_seq_one_letter_code
_entity_poly.pdbx_strand_id
1 'polypeptide(L)'
;MNDMLERLTDGFPMKLMGGILFLTLEKQLAMLLLFGILIFLDCFTRWIAISHEHLVSCGRQPTFLESVCGIREARRQRLISSEIMKKRGTEKLILYNLCVAAGIVSDALLQEAGASTDGMAGIVVSYLAATEALSVIENLSDAGVSSMTELLKKLRGR
;
A
#
# COMPACT_ATOMS: atom_id res chain seq x y z
N MET A 1 -37.90 -21.03 -28.91
CA MET A 1 -36.75 -21.52 -28.11
C MET A 1 -35.43 -21.21 -28.81
N ASN A 2 -35.30 -21.50 -30.11
CA ASN A 2 -34.10 -21.17 -30.89
C ASN A 2 -33.83 -19.65 -30.99
N ASP A 3 -34.84 -18.80 -31.26
CA ASP A 3 -34.66 -17.32 -31.25
C ASP A 3 -34.20 -16.76 -29.91
N MET A 4 -34.57 -17.40 -28.80
CA MET A 4 -34.17 -16.97 -27.46
C MET A 4 -32.71 -17.34 -27.18
N LEU A 5 -32.26 -18.51 -27.65
CA LEU A 5 -30.87 -18.92 -27.59
C LEU A 5 -30.01 -18.04 -28.51
N GLU A 6 -30.47 -17.74 -29.73
CA GLU A 6 -29.75 -16.86 -30.67
C GLU A 6 -29.50 -15.47 -30.07
N ARG A 7 -30.50 -14.88 -29.42
CA ARG A 7 -30.38 -13.58 -28.70
C ARG A 7 -29.45 -13.64 -27.48
N LEU A 8 -29.33 -14.80 -26.83
CA LEU A 8 -28.42 -14.99 -25.70
C LEU A 8 -26.96 -15.15 -26.18
N THR A 9 -26.74 -15.90 -27.26
CA THR A 9 -25.42 -16.07 -27.89
C THR A 9 -24.99 -14.88 -28.74
N ASP A 10 -25.90 -13.98 -29.10
CA ASP A 10 -25.56 -12.76 -29.83
C ASP A 10 -24.62 -11.89 -28.99
N GLY A 11 -23.49 -11.52 -29.58
CA GLY A 11 -22.41 -10.81 -28.90
C GLY A 11 -21.77 -11.57 -27.73
N PHE A 12 -21.98 -12.88 -27.58
CA PHE A 12 -21.36 -13.71 -26.54
C PHE A 12 -19.84 -13.54 -26.41
N PRO A 13 -19.03 -13.53 -27.49
CA PRO A 13 -17.59 -13.29 -27.36
C PRO A 13 -17.28 -11.90 -26.80
N MET A 14 -18.03 -10.86 -27.18
CA MET A 14 -17.84 -9.50 -26.66
C MET A 14 -18.26 -9.39 -25.18
N LYS A 15 -19.36 -10.04 -24.78
CA LYS A 15 -19.79 -10.15 -23.38
C LYS A 15 -18.75 -10.89 -22.53
N LEU A 16 -18.17 -11.97 -23.08
CA LEU A 16 -17.14 -12.76 -22.41
C LEU A 16 -15.83 -11.96 -22.24
N MET A 17 -15.36 -11.29 -23.30
CA MET A 17 -14.20 -10.39 -23.23
C MET A 17 -14.42 -9.24 -22.24
N GLY A 18 -15.60 -8.62 -22.29
CA GLY A 18 -15.97 -7.56 -21.35
C GLY A 18 -16.01 -8.04 -19.91
N GLY A 19 -16.52 -9.25 -19.66
CA GLY A 19 -16.53 -9.88 -18.34
C GLY A 19 -15.13 -10.19 -17.81
N ILE A 20 -14.24 -10.75 -18.64
CA ILE A 20 -12.84 -11.02 -18.25
C ILE A 20 -12.12 -9.71 -17.91
N LEU A 21 -12.25 -8.68 -18.75
CA LEU A 21 -11.66 -7.36 -18.50
C LEU A 21 -12.20 -6.72 -17.22
N PHE A 22 -13.51 -6.85 -16.97
CA PHE A 22 -14.12 -6.33 -15.75
C PHE A 22 -13.59 -7.03 -14.49
N LEU A 23 -13.48 -8.36 -14.51
CA LEU A 23 -12.94 -9.14 -13.40
C LEU A 23 -11.46 -8.85 -13.13
N THR A 24 -10.65 -8.63 -14.16
CA THR A 24 -9.24 -8.26 -13.98
C THR A 24 -9.10 -6.85 -13.43
N LEU A 25 -9.91 -5.89 -13.90
CA LEU A 25 -9.95 -4.53 -13.37
C LEU A 25 -10.42 -4.48 -11.91
N GLU A 26 -11.45 -5.26 -11.55
CA GLU A 26 -11.94 -5.34 -10.17
C GLU A 26 -10.84 -5.77 -9.20
N LYS A 27 -10.12 -6.85 -9.54
CA LYS A 27 -8.99 -7.34 -8.74
C LYS A 27 -7.89 -6.30 -8.60
N GLN A 28 -7.52 -5.65 -9.70
CA GLN A 28 -6.47 -4.62 -9.69
C GLN A 28 -6.88 -3.41 -8.83
N LEU A 29 -8.15 -3.00 -8.90
CA LEU A 29 -8.70 -1.93 -8.08
C LEU A 29 -8.73 -2.31 -6.60
N ALA A 30 -9.10 -3.54 -6.26
CA ALA A 30 -9.09 -4.03 -4.89
C ALA A 30 -7.67 -4.02 -4.29
N MET A 31 -6.67 -4.49 -5.04
CA MET A 31 -5.27 -4.46 -4.61
C MET A 31 -4.76 -3.02 -4.44
N LEU A 32 -5.09 -2.12 -5.37
CA LEU A 32 -4.75 -0.70 -5.25
C LEU A 32 -5.39 -0.07 -4.01
N LEU A 33 -6.64 -0.40 -3.70
CA LEU A 33 -7.34 0.11 -2.53
C LEU A 33 -6.70 -0.38 -1.23
N LEU A 34 -6.38 -1.68 -1.13
CA LEU A 34 -5.69 -2.26 0.02
C LEU A 34 -4.30 -1.64 0.21
N PHE A 35 -3.56 -1.44 -0.87
CA PHE A 35 -2.26 -0.76 -0.82
C PHE A 35 -2.40 0.71 -0.44
N GLY A 36 -3.46 1.38 -0.91
CA GLY A 36 -3.80 2.75 -0.50
C GLY A 36 -4.07 2.86 1.00
N ILE A 37 -4.74 1.87 1.60
CA ILE A 37 -4.93 1.78 3.06
C ILE A 37 -3.58 1.63 3.78
N LEU A 38 -2.66 0.80 3.26
CA LEU A 38 -1.31 0.65 3.84
C LEU A 38 -0.53 1.97 3.81
N ILE A 39 -0.54 2.70 2.70
CA ILE A 39 0.11 4.02 2.60
C ILE A 39 -0.53 5.00 3.57
N PHE A 40 -1.86 4.98 3.72
CA PHE A 40 -2.55 5.81 4.69
C PHE A 40 -2.11 5.48 6.11
N LEU A 41 -1.99 4.19 6.44
CA LEU A 41 -1.50 3.75 7.74
C LEU A 41 -0.05 4.20 7.98
N ASP A 42 0.84 4.06 7.00
CA ASP A 42 2.22 4.56 7.07
C ASP A 42 2.26 6.08 7.32
N CYS A 43 1.46 6.84 6.59
CA CYS A 43 1.32 8.27 6.79
C CYS A 43 0.82 8.61 8.20
N PHE A 44 -0.16 7.85 8.70
CA PHE A 44 -0.72 8.05 10.02
C PHE A 44 0.30 7.74 11.12
N THR A 45 1.02 6.63 11.04
CA THR A 45 2.05 6.27 12.01
C THR A 45 3.21 7.26 12.00
N ARG A 46 3.55 7.81 10.82
CA ARG A 46 4.51 8.91 10.72
C ARG A 46 4.07 10.19 11.43
N TRP A 47 2.78 10.51 11.42
CA TRP A 47 2.27 11.65 12.20
C TRP A 47 2.42 11.42 13.71
N ILE A 48 2.20 10.19 14.17
CA ILE A 48 2.42 9.83 15.57
C ILE A 48 3.90 9.99 15.91
N ALA A 49 4.81 9.50 15.06
CA ALA A 49 6.25 9.62 15.26
C ALA A 49 6.70 11.08 15.42
N ILE A 50 6.27 11.95 14.49
CA ILE A 50 6.58 13.40 14.56
C ILE A 50 6.01 14.02 15.84
N SER A 51 4.80 13.63 16.24
CA SER A 51 4.20 14.15 17.47
C SER A 51 4.93 13.67 18.72
N HIS A 52 5.38 12.42 18.76
CA HIS A 52 6.16 11.87 19.86
C HIS A 52 7.49 12.62 19.99
N GLU A 53 8.23 12.78 18.89
CA GLU A 53 9.47 13.55 18.83
C GLU A 53 9.28 14.99 19.31
N HIS A 54 8.20 15.65 18.88
CA HIS A 54 7.86 16.99 19.34
C HIS A 54 7.62 17.05 20.86
N LEU A 55 6.83 16.14 21.42
CA LEU A 55 6.55 16.12 22.86
C LEU A 55 7.82 15.84 23.70
N VAL A 56 8.69 14.96 23.20
CA VAL A 56 10.01 14.72 23.80
C VAL A 56 10.88 15.98 23.76
N SER A 57 10.87 16.73 22.65
CA SER A 57 11.60 18.00 22.54
C SER A 57 11.11 19.07 23.53
N CYS A 58 9.85 18.98 23.97
CA CYS A 58 9.29 19.82 25.04
C CYS A 58 9.59 19.30 26.45
N GLY A 59 10.43 18.26 26.61
CA GLY A 59 10.82 17.70 27.91
C GLY A 59 9.78 16.75 28.53
N ARG A 60 8.78 16.29 27.76
CA ARG A 60 7.81 15.30 28.23
C ARG A 60 8.28 13.88 27.91
N GLN A 61 7.79 12.90 28.66
CA GLN A 61 7.89 11.48 28.30
C GLN A 61 6.50 11.00 27.85
N PRO A 62 6.12 11.27 26.60
CA PRO A 62 4.78 11.01 26.13
C PRO A 62 4.50 9.51 26.03
N THR A 63 3.33 9.09 26.52
CA THR A 63 2.82 7.76 26.20
C THR A 63 2.36 7.70 24.74
N PHE A 64 2.25 6.51 24.13
CA PHE A 64 1.76 6.36 22.76
C PHE A 64 0.42 7.09 22.51
N LEU A 65 -0.56 6.96 23.43
CA LEU A 65 -1.84 7.66 23.32
C LEU A 65 -1.70 9.19 23.37
N GLU A 66 -0.77 9.70 24.16
CA GLU A 66 -0.48 11.13 24.21
C GLU A 66 0.16 11.61 22.91
N SER A 67 0.97 10.77 22.26
CA SER A 67 1.54 11.05 20.94
C SER A 67 0.48 11.05 19.84
N VAL A 68 -0.53 10.17 19.93
CA VAL A 68 -1.68 10.19 19.01
C VAL A 68 -2.51 11.46 19.19
N CYS A 69 -2.81 11.84 20.43
CA CYS A 69 -3.53 13.09 20.73
C CYS A 69 -2.70 14.33 20.35
N GLY A 70 -1.38 14.26 20.51
CA GLY A 70 -0.44 15.34 20.22
C GLY A 70 -0.31 15.69 18.74
N ILE A 71 -0.77 14.82 17.82
CA ILE A 71 -0.75 15.10 16.37
C ILE A 71 -1.41 16.44 16.05
N ARG A 72 -2.51 16.77 16.75
CA ARG A 72 -3.24 18.02 16.54
C ARG A 72 -2.39 19.23 16.94
N GLU A 73 -1.64 19.13 18.03
CA GLU A 73 -0.75 20.20 18.50
C GLU A 73 0.47 20.34 17.58
N ALA A 74 1.11 19.22 17.20
CA ALA A 74 2.21 19.22 16.23
C ALA A 74 1.79 19.81 14.87
N ARG A 75 0.56 19.56 14.44
CA ARG A 75 -0.01 20.17 13.23
C ARG A 75 -0.23 21.68 13.40
N ARG A 76 -0.71 22.13 14.56
CA ARG A 76 -0.89 23.56 14.86
C ARG A 76 0.44 24.33 14.80
N GLN A 77 1.52 23.69 15.21
CA GLN A 77 2.89 24.23 15.12
C GLN A 77 3.53 24.09 13.73
N ARG A 78 2.77 23.65 12.72
CA ARG A 78 3.22 23.47 11.32
C ARG A 78 4.39 22.49 11.14
N LEU A 79 4.63 21.62 12.11
CA LEU A 79 5.65 20.56 12.00
C LEU A 79 5.24 19.49 10.99
N ILE A 80 3.93 19.30 10.80
CA ILE A 80 3.37 18.35 9.83
C ILE A 80 2.95 19.11 8.57
N SER A 81 3.80 19.07 7.53
CA SER A 81 3.47 19.63 6.22
C SER A 81 2.66 18.65 5.38
N SER A 82 1.42 19.03 5.04
CA SER A 82 0.54 18.23 4.18
C SER A 82 1.08 18.08 2.76
N GLU A 83 1.86 19.04 2.26
CA GLU A 83 2.42 18.98 0.89
C GLU A 83 3.50 17.90 0.79
N ILE A 84 4.42 17.87 1.76
CA ILE A 84 5.48 16.85 1.82
C ILE A 84 4.87 15.46 1.97
N MET A 85 3.83 15.33 2.79
CA MET A 85 3.18 14.04 3.00
C MET A 85 2.37 13.57 1.80
N LYS A 86 1.64 14.48 1.14
CA LYS A 86 0.93 14.18 -0.11
C LYS A 86 1.91 13.75 -1.19
N LYS A 87 3.05 14.44 -1.33
CA LYS A 87 4.12 14.06 -2.27
C LYS A 87 4.62 12.64 -1.99
N ARG A 88 4.98 12.33 -0.74
CA ARG A 88 5.47 10.99 -0.36
C ARG A 88 4.43 9.88 -0.59
N GLY A 89 3.18 10.10 -0.21
CA GLY A 89 2.10 9.12 -0.45
C GLY A 89 1.80 8.92 -1.94
N THR A 90 1.81 10.02 -2.72
CA THR A 90 1.61 9.96 -4.18
C THR A 90 2.78 9.26 -4.87
N GLU A 91 4.00 9.52 -4.44
CA GLU A 91 5.22 8.86 -4.94
C GLU A 91 5.14 7.34 -4.72
N LYS A 92 4.76 6.89 -3.52
CA LYS A 92 4.53 5.46 -3.21
C LYS A 92 3.47 4.83 -4.12
N LEU A 93 2.36 5.53 -4.37
CA LEU A 93 1.31 5.06 -5.28
C LEU A 93 1.77 4.98 -6.74
N ILE A 94 2.52 5.97 -7.23
CA ILE A 94 3.05 5.97 -8.60
C ILE A 94 4.05 4.81 -8.76
N LEU A 95 4.97 4.65 -7.81
CA LEU A 95 5.95 3.56 -7.82
C LEU A 95 5.26 2.19 -7.78
N TYR A 96 4.23 2.03 -6.96
CA TYR A 96 3.42 0.81 -6.94
C TYR A 96 2.83 0.50 -8.31
N ASN A 97 2.12 1.45 -8.93
CA ASN A 97 1.50 1.23 -10.23
C ASN A 97 2.55 0.90 -11.32
N LEU A 98 3.70 1.58 -11.29
CA LEU A 98 4.79 1.33 -12.22
C LEU A 98 5.40 -0.07 -12.03
N CYS A 99 5.67 -0.48 -10.79
CA CYS A 99 6.23 -1.79 -10.49
C CYS A 99 5.26 -2.92 -10.82
N VAL A 100 3.97 -2.77 -10.51
CA VAL A 100 2.96 -3.78 -10.85
C VAL A 100 2.78 -3.89 -12.36
N ALA A 101 2.80 -2.77 -13.09
CA ALA A 101 2.80 -2.79 -14.55
C ALA A 101 4.02 -3.54 -15.12
N ALA A 102 5.22 -3.31 -14.56
CA ALA A 102 6.42 -4.05 -14.93
C ALA A 102 6.31 -5.56 -14.63
N GLY A 103 5.70 -5.93 -13.50
CA GLY A 103 5.41 -7.32 -13.16
C GLY A 103 4.48 -7.98 -14.17
N ILE A 104 3.38 -7.31 -14.55
CA ILE A 104 2.42 -7.80 -15.55
C ILE A 104 3.10 -7.97 -16.93
N VAL A 105 3.92 -7.00 -17.34
CA VAL A 105 4.70 -7.10 -18.59
C VAL A 105 5.67 -8.28 -18.52
N SER A 106 6.29 -8.52 -17.36
CA SER A 106 7.20 -9.66 -17.16
C SER A 106 6.46 -11.00 -17.25
N ASP A 107 5.27 -11.10 -16.66
CA ASP A 107 4.42 -12.30 -16.78
C ASP A 107 4.03 -12.55 -18.24
N ALA A 108 3.63 -11.50 -18.99
CA ALA A 108 3.32 -11.63 -20.41
C ALA A 108 4.53 -12.09 -21.26
N LEU A 109 5.73 -11.56 -20.99
CA LEU A 109 6.96 -11.98 -21.65
C LEU A 109 7.31 -13.46 -21.38
N LEU A 110 7.09 -13.92 -20.15
CA LEU A 110 7.33 -15.32 -19.78
C LEU A 110 6.33 -16.27 -20.44
N GLN A 111 5.07 -15.88 -20.54
CA GLN A 111 4.06 -16.65 -21.27
C GLN A 111 4.42 -16.81 -22.76
N GLU A 112 4.83 -15.74 -23.43
CA GLU A 112 5.29 -15.78 -24.83
C GLU A 112 6.56 -16.63 -24.99
N ALA A 113 7.44 -16.66 -23.99
CA ALA A 113 8.62 -17.51 -23.96
C ALA A 113 8.32 -19.00 -23.67
N GLY A 114 7.04 -19.39 -23.52
CA GLY A 114 6.60 -20.75 -23.25
C GLY A 114 6.73 -21.19 -21.79
N ALA A 115 7.01 -20.27 -20.87
CA ALA A 115 6.99 -20.53 -19.44
C ALA A 115 5.57 -20.37 -18.89
N SER A 116 5.05 -21.37 -18.19
CA SER A 116 3.71 -21.38 -17.60
C SER A 116 3.65 -20.70 -16.22
N THR A 117 4.44 -19.64 -16.00
CA THR A 117 4.59 -19.02 -14.67
C THR A 117 3.95 -17.63 -14.65
N ASP A 118 2.76 -17.53 -14.03
CA ASP A 118 2.08 -16.26 -13.72
C ASP A 118 2.36 -15.89 -12.26
N GLY A 119 3.44 -15.17 -12.00
CA GLY A 119 3.87 -14.95 -10.62
C GLY A 119 4.69 -13.69 -10.35
N MET A 120 5.25 -13.06 -11.37
CA MET A 120 6.12 -11.89 -11.18
C MET A 120 5.34 -10.70 -10.63
N ALA A 121 4.14 -10.42 -11.16
CA ALA A 121 3.27 -9.38 -10.61
C ALA A 121 2.92 -9.66 -9.14
N GLY A 122 2.63 -10.91 -8.79
CA GLY A 122 2.31 -11.32 -7.43
C GLY A 122 3.49 -11.14 -6.45
N ILE A 123 4.71 -11.46 -6.88
CA ILE A 123 5.93 -11.25 -6.10
C ILE A 123 6.17 -9.76 -5.88
N VAL A 124 6.02 -8.94 -6.93
CA VAL A 124 6.17 -7.47 -6.83
C VAL A 124 5.16 -6.89 -5.84
N VAL A 125 3.88 -7.26 -5.93
CA VAL A 125 2.85 -6.79 -5.00
C VAL A 125 3.18 -7.22 -3.57
N SER A 126 3.59 -8.48 -3.38
CA SER A 126 3.93 -9.01 -2.06
C SER A 126 5.12 -8.28 -1.43
N TYR A 127 6.16 -8.00 -2.23
CA TYR A 127 7.34 -7.27 -1.79
C TYR A 127 6.99 -5.83 -1.40
N LEU A 128 6.23 -5.11 -2.24
CA LEU A 128 5.80 -3.74 -1.95
C LEU A 128 4.92 -3.67 -0.70
N ALA A 129 3.99 -4.62 -0.53
CA ALA A 129 3.18 -4.69 0.68
C ALA A 129 4.03 -4.93 1.93
N ALA A 130 5.04 -5.80 1.85
CA ALA A 130 5.95 -6.07 2.95
C ALA A 130 6.81 -4.85 3.31
N THR A 131 7.33 -4.11 2.33
CA THR A 131 8.13 -2.90 2.58
C THR A 131 7.29 -1.76 3.18
N GLU A 132 6.04 -1.59 2.74
CA GLU A 132 5.12 -0.63 3.36
C GLU A 132 4.74 -1.02 4.79
N ALA A 133 4.47 -2.30 5.05
CA ALA A 133 4.25 -2.78 6.40
C ALA A 133 5.47 -2.55 7.31
N LEU A 134 6.68 -2.74 6.78
CA LEU A 134 7.92 -2.42 7.51
C LEU A 134 8.04 -0.92 7.80
N SER A 135 7.72 -0.05 6.84
CA SER A 135 7.68 1.41 7.02
C SER A 135 6.71 1.83 8.14
N VAL A 136 5.54 1.19 8.23
CA VAL A 136 4.58 1.39 9.33
C VAL A 136 5.20 1.03 10.68
N ILE A 137 5.86 -0.13 10.76
CA ILE A 137 6.51 -0.62 11.98
C ILE A 137 7.64 0.32 12.42
N GLU A 138 8.46 0.80 11.46
CA GLU A 138 9.53 1.77 11.70
C GLU A 138 8.98 3.06 12.31
N ASN A 139 7.95 3.65 11.70
CA ASN A 139 7.32 4.85 12.24
C ASN A 139 6.74 4.63 13.66
N LEU A 140 6.17 3.45 13.95
CA LEU A 140 5.65 3.14 15.28
C LEU A 140 6.77 2.95 16.32
N SER A 141 7.90 2.38 15.93
CA SER A 141 9.09 2.31 16.79
C SER A 141 9.58 3.72 17.13
N ASP A 142 9.62 4.62 16.16
CA ASP A 142 10.01 6.03 16.36
C ASP A 142 8.99 6.79 17.25
N ALA A 143 7.73 6.36 17.23
CA ALA A 143 6.67 6.84 18.13
C ALA A 143 6.77 6.31 19.58
N GLY A 144 7.85 5.59 19.93
CA GLY A 144 8.09 5.09 21.28
C GLY A 144 7.39 3.77 21.61
N VAL A 145 6.85 3.04 20.61
CA VAL A 145 6.23 1.72 20.84
C VAL A 145 7.31 0.65 21.00
N SER A 146 7.63 0.30 22.24
CA SER A 146 8.68 -0.66 22.60
C SER A 146 8.56 -2.01 21.89
N SER A 147 7.35 -2.56 21.75
CA SER A 147 7.12 -3.82 21.05
C SER A 147 7.48 -3.77 19.56
N MET A 148 7.31 -2.62 18.91
CA MET A 148 7.70 -2.44 17.50
C MET A 148 9.21 -2.30 17.37
N THR A 149 9.86 -1.64 18.33
CA THR A 149 11.33 -1.58 18.41
C THR A 149 11.95 -2.97 18.59
N GLU A 150 11.38 -3.81 19.45
CA GLU A 150 11.82 -5.20 19.63
C GLU A 150 11.61 -6.03 18.35
N LEU A 151 10.48 -5.85 17.68
CA LEU A 151 10.19 -6.53 16.43
C LEU A 151 11.18 -6.11 15.32
N LEU A 152 11.50 -4.82 15.18
CA LEU A 152 12.52 -4.36 14.23
C LEU A 152 13.91 -4.91 14.54
N LYS A 153 14.28 -5.03 15.82
CA LYS A 153 15.55 -5.66 16.21
C LYS A 153 15.62 -7.12 15.73
N LYS A 154 14.53 -7.87 15.88
CA LYS A 154 14.42 -9.25 15.39
C LYS A 154 14.38 -9.37 13.86
N LEU A 155 13.89 -8.34 13.16
CA LEU A 155 13.84 -8.34 11.69
C LEU A 155 15.16 -7.89 11.04
N ARG A 156 15.92 -6.98 11.68
CA ARG A 156 17.16 -6.40 11.13
C ARG A 156 18.43 -7.19 11.49
N GLY A 157 18.41 -8.02 12.55
CA GLY A 157 19.42 -9.07 12.79
C GLY A 157 18.87 -10.40 12.30
N ARG A 158 19.61 -11.22 11.53
CA ARG A 158 20.49 -12.26 12.11
C ARG A 158 19.95 -12.85 13.42
#